data_AF-A0A9D1LFD4-F1
#
_entry.id   AF-A0A9D1LFD4-F1
#
_cell.length_a   1.000
_cell.length_b   1.000
_cell.length_c   1.000
_cell.angle_alpha   90.00
_cell.angle_beta   90.00
_cell.angle_gamma   90.00
#
_symmetry.space_group_name_H-M   'P 1'
#
loop_
_entity.id
_entity.type
_entity.pdbx_description
1 polymer ?
#
loop_
_entity_poly.entity_id
_entity_poly.type
_entity_poly.pdbx_seq_one_letter_code
_entity_poly.pdbx_strand_id
1 'polypeptide(L)'
;MSTLSRRNFLHGSALVGVSVAAAAMTPMAAAAAAPKKCRSVGEVFSMSEVEMAKNSEVVQSAYDTIVKSVKKIRNPSLRSTILNIVQNPAPTIARGDEAAIMASLKKAGLLNVNAKSVFPRIEDKTRSPQPFWSAPGSGYGSHHAYPGGLATHTALNVVSAEALYENYRHINNLDLDWDDAVGGEILHDLHKPWVFQWEKNHSCRVEQQLAGTGEHHVLSIAESIKRGLPSSFVVAQACAHDHPSSKQGEALVVGWLKAASIIA
;
A
#
# COMPACT_ATOMS: atom_id res chain seq x y z
N MET A 1 -4.50 48.87 34.17
CA MET A 1 -5.29 48.30 33.05
C MET A 1 -4.44 48.36 31.80
N SER A 2 -3.89 47.22 31.35
CA SER A 2 -3.05 47.16 30.15
C SER A 2 -3.92 47.35 28.90
N THR A 3 -3.64 48.39 28.12
CA THR A 3 -4.35 48.68 26.87
C THR A 3 -4.02 47.61 25.83
N LEU A 4 -5.04 46.84 25.42
CA LEU A 4 -4.98 45.90 24.30
C LEU A 4 -4.71 46.68 23.01
N SER A 5 -3.45 46.71 22.57
CA SER A 5 -3.05 47.27 21.28
C SER A 5 -3.52 46.38 20.13
N ARG A 6 -4.04 46.96 19.05
CA ARG A 6 -4.40 46.25 17.80
C ARG A 6 -3.26 45.35 17.28
N ARG A 7 -2.01 45.76 17.52
CA ARG A 7 -0.81 45.00 17.15
C ARG A 7 -0.68 43.73 17.99
N ASN A 8 -0.93 43.80 19.30
CA ASN A 8 -0.92 42.64 20.19
C ASN A 8 -2.10 41.69 19.91
N PHE A 9 -3.25 42.23 19.51
CA PHE A 9 -4.39 41.42 19.07
C PHE A 9 -4.09 40.66 17.77
N LEU A 10 -3.47 41.32 16.77
CA LEU A 10 -3.08 40.68 15.51
C LEU A 10 -1.94 39.66 15.68
N HIS A 11 -0.95 39.94 16.53
CA HIS A 11 0.09 38.96 16.87
C HIS A 11 -0.48 37.76 17.64
N GLY A 12 -1.40 37.99 18.58
CA GLY A 12 -2.09 36.93 19.32
C GLY A 12 -3.00 36.08 18.43
N SER A 13 -3.76 36.70 17.52
CA SER A 13 -4.65 35.98 16.59
C SER A 13 -3.90 35.26 15.47
N ALA A 14 -2.75 35.77 15.01
CA ALA A 14 -1.87 35.03 14.10
C ALA A 14 -1.23 33.81 14.78
N LEU A 15 -0.76 33.94 16.03
CA LEU A 15 -0.23 32.82 16.82
C LEU A 15 -1.31 31.77 17.11
N VAL A 16 -2.50 32.20 17.53
CA VAL A 16 -3.64 31.29 17.77
C VAL A 16 -4.09 30.62 16.46
N GLY A 17 -4.20 31.36 15.35
CA GLY A 17 -4.58 30.81 14.05
C GLY A 17 -3.60 29.78 13.49
N VAL A 18 -2.29 30.01 13.62
CA VAL A 18 -1.26 29.03 13.24
C VAL A 18 -1.31 27.80 14.14
N SER A 19 -1.51 27.97 15.45
CA SER A 19 -1.63 26.83 16.39
C SER A 19 -2.91 26.00 16.20
N VAL A 20 -4.04 26.63 15.86
CA VAL A 20 -5.30 25.94 15.56
C VAL A 20 -5.22 25.22 14.21
N ALA A 21 -4.60 25.83 13.20
CA ALA A 21 -4.37 25.18 11.92
C ALA A 21 -3.45 23.96 12.06
N ALA A 22 -2.35 24.06 12.83
CA ALA A 22 -1.46 22.94 13.11
C ALA A 22 -2.15 21.82 13.92
N ALA A 23 -3.07 22.15 14.82
CA ALA A 23 -3.85 21.18 15.59
C ALA A 23 -4.89 20.41 14.75
N ALA A 24 -5.27 20.93 13.58
CA ALA A 24 -6.21 20.29 12.66
C ALA A 24 -5.52 19.43 11.57
N MET A 25 -4.18 19.46 11.48
CA MET A 25 -3.44 18.70 10.47
C MET A 25 -3.26 17.25 10.90
N THR A 26 -3.42 16.32 9.95
CA THR A 26 -2.96 14.94 10.16
C THR A 26 -1.45 14.92 10.38
N PRO A 27 -0.88 13.93 11.10
CA PRO A 27 0.57 13.82 11.29
C PRO A 27 1.36 13.87 9.98
N MET A 28 0.84 13.24 8.93
CA MET A 28 1.45 13.26 7.60
C MET A 28 1.42 14.66 6.97
N ALA A 29 0.32 15.41 7.11
CA ALA A 29 0.23 16.78 6.61
C ALA A 29 1.14 17.73 7.39
N ALA A 30 1.23 17.57 8.72
CA ALA A 30 2.18 18.31 9.55
C ALA A 30 3.64 18.01 9.16
N ALA A 31 3.96 16.73 8.96
CA ALA A 31 5.27 16.31 8.45
C ALA A 31 5.54 16.87 7.07
N ALA A 32 4.56 16.98 6.17
CA ALA A 32 4.76 17.59 4.86
C ALA A 32 5.07 19.09 4.95
N ALA A 33 4.37 19.82 5.81
CA ALA A 33 4.51 21.28 5.98
C ALA A 33 5.75 21.70 6.81
N ALA A 34 6.31 20.80 7.62
CA ALA A 34 7.48 21.12 8.44
C ALA A 34 8.69 21.53 7.58
N PRO A 35 9.60 22.41 8.06
CA PRO A 35 10.84 22.73 7.36
C PRO A 35 11.62 21.47 6.99
N LYS A 36 12.07 21.38 5.74
CA LYS A 36 12.81 20.21 5.23
C LYS A 36 14.31 20.46 5.34
N LYS A 37 15.07 19.41 5.66
CA LYS A 37 16.53 19.45 5.55
C LYS A 37 16.90 19.67 4.08
N CYS A 38 17.48 20.82 3.77
CA CYS A 38 18.05 21.08 2.45
C CYS A 38 19.17 20.06 2.17
N ARG A 39 19.18 19.51 0.95
CA ARG A 39 20.20 18.57 0.48
C ARG A 39 20.62 19.00 -0.92
N SER A 40 21.92 18.87 -1.20
CA SER A 40 22.44 19.02 -2.55
C SER A 40 21.98 17.87 -3.44
N VAL A 41 21.96 18.10 -4.74
CA VAL A 41 21.68 17.07 -5.74
C VAL A 41 22.69 15.91 -5.64
N GLY A 42 23.97 16.21 -5.36
CA GLY A 42 25.00 15.20 -5.16
C GLY A 42 24.75 14.30 -3.95
N GLU A 43 24.30 14.87 -2.83
CA GLU A 43 23.89 14.07 -1.65
C GLU A 43 22.70 13.16 -1.98
N VAL A 44 21.71 13.66 -2.73
CA VAL A 44 20.56 12.84 -3.13
C VAL A 44 21.00 11.69 -4.04
N PHE A 45 21.82 11.94 -5.06
CA PHE A 45 22.32 10.88 -5.95
C PHE A 45 23.24 9.86 -5.25
N SER A 46 23.82 10.20 -4.10
CA SER A 46 24.62 9.26 -3.32
C SER A 46 23.79 8.30 -2.44
N MET A 47 22.48 8.54 -2.31
CA MET A 47 21.59 7.70 -1.52
C MET A 47 21.05 6.53 -2.34
N SER A 48 20.89 5.38 -1.68
CA SER A 48 19.94 4.38 -2.12
C SER A 48 18.50 4.89 -1.95
N GLU A 49 17.56 4.29 -2.69
CA GLU A 49 16.14 4.59 -2.62
C GLU A 49 15.56 4.28 -1.24
N VAL A 50 16.05 3.21 -0.61
CA VAL A 50 15.70 2.86 0.77
C VAL A 50 16.17 3.96 1.73
N GLU A 51 17.36 4.52 1.54
CA GLU A 51 17.83 5.67 2.33
C GLU A 51 17.01 6.93 2.08
N MET A 52 16.63 7.22 0.83
CA MET A 52 15.75 8.35 0.50
C MET A 52 14.42 8.22 1.25
N ALA A 53 13.77 7.06 1.17
CA ALA A 53 12.51 6.79 1.86
C ALA A 53 12.66 6.84 3.39
N LYS A 54 13.75 6.31 3.94
CA LYS A 54 14.05 6.34 5.37
C LYS A 54 14.24 7.76 5.90
N ASN A 55 14.85 8.64 5.10
CA ASN A 55 15.10 10.03 5.45
C ASN A 55 13.89 10.96 5.19
N SER A 56 12.77 10.43 4.69
CA SER A 56 11.55 11.20 4.44
C SER A 56 10.59 11.08 5.61
N GLU A 57 10.43 12.17 6.38
CA GLU A 57 9.47 12.25 7.49
C GLU A 57 8.02 11.98 7.05
N VAL A 58 7.67 12.35 5.81
CA VAL A 58 6.34 12.09 5.23
C VAL A 58 6.13 10.60 5.02
N VAL A 59 7.12 9.89 4.47
CA VAL A 59 7.07 8.43 4.27
C VAL A 59 7.01 7.71 5.61
N GLN A 60 7.83 8.10 6.58
CA GLN A 60 7.81 7.50 7.91
C GLN A 60 6.46 7.75 8.62
N SER A 61 5.90 8.96 8.53
CA SER A 61 4.57 9.29 9.08
C SER A 61 3.45 8.51 8.41
N ALA A 62 3.55 8.28 7.09
CA ALA A 62 2.59 7.46 6.34
C ALA A 62 2.65 6.00 6.79
N TYR A 63 3.86 5.43 6.91
CA TYR A 63 4.03 4.06 7.42
C TYR A 63 3.53 3.91 8.86
N ASP A 64 3.81 4.88 9.73
CA ASP A 64 3.27 4.90 11.10
C ASP A 64 1.75 4.95 11.12
N THR A 65 1.12 5.64 10.16
CA THR A 65 -0.33 5.68 10.01
C THR A 65 -0.88 4.30 9.67
N ILE A 66 -0.26 3.60 8.71
CA ILE A 66 -0.64 2.21 8.36
C ILE A 66 -0.50 1.30 9.59
N VAL A 67 0.64 1.35 10.29
CA VAL A 67 0.87 0.52 11.49
C VAL A 67 -0.14 0.84 12.60
N LYS A 68 -0.54 2.10 12.77
CA LYS A 68 -1.62 2.47 13.71
C LYS A 68 -2.97 1.89 13.29
N SER A 69 -3.30 1.88 12.01
CA SER A 69 -4.53 1.25 11.50
C SER A 69 -4.51 -0.27 11.65
N VAL A 70 -3.36 -0.93 11.41
CA VAL A 70 -3.19 -2.36 11.71
C VAL A 70 -3.52 -2.66 13.17
N LYS A 71 -3.09 -1.81 14.10
CA LYS A 71 -3.38 -1.99 15.54
C LYS A 71 -4.88 -1.92 15.88
N LYS A 72 -5.72 -1.32 15.02
CA LYS A 72 -7.18 -1.23 15.19
C LYS A 72 -7.93 -2.46 14.67
N ILE A 73 -7.29 -3.33 13.89
CA ILE A 73 -7.88 -4.61 13.43
C ILE A 73 -8.34 -5.40 14.67
N ARG A 74 -9.60 -5.81 14.70
CA ARG A 74 -10.30 -6.34 15.87
C ARG A 74 -9.86 -7.77 16.17
N ASN A 75 -9.80 -8.62 15.15
CA ASN A 75 -9.34 -10.00 15.26
C ASN A 75 -7.84 -10.04 15.58
N PRO A 76 -7.41 -10.55 16.75
CA PRO A 76 -6.00 -10.52 17.16
C PRO A 76 -5.06 -11.33 16.25
N SER A 77 -5.52 -12.46 15.72
CA SER A 77 -4.74 -13.33 14.84
C SER A 77 -4.53 -12.66 13.48
N LEU A 78 -5.60 -12.11 12.91
CA LEU A 78 -5.54 -11.34 11.66
C LEU A 78 -4.65 -10.11 11.83
N ARG A 79 -4.82 -9.35 12.91
CA ARG A 79 -3.97 -8.20 13.24
C ARG A 79 -2.48 -8.57 13.28
N SER A 80 -2.13 -9.65 13.98
CA SER A 80 -0.74 -10.11 14.03
C SER A 80 -0.22 -10.52 12.66
N THR A 81 -1.06 -11.16 11.85
CA THR A 81 -0.70 -11.62 10.51
C THR A 81 -0.45 -10.43 9.58
N ILE A 82 -1.37 -9.45 9.54
CA ILE A 82 -1.22 -8.22 8.75
C ILE A 82 0.02 -7.45 9.19
N LEU A 83 0.28 -7.32 10.50
CA LEU A 83 1.47 -6.64 11.00
C LEU A 83 2.76 -7.30 10.52
N ASN A 84 2.83 -8.64 10.63
CA ASN A 84 3.99 -9.40 10.15
C ASN A 84 4.20 -9.23 8.64
N ILE A 85 3.12 -9.22 7.87
CA ILE A 85 3.14 -9.01 6.42
C ILE A 85 3.68 -7.61 6.09
N VAL A 86 3.17 -6.54 6.73
CA VAL A 86 3.60 -5.16 6.48
C VAL A 86 5.07 -4.95 6.88
N GLN A 87 5.53 -5.58 7.96
CA GLN A 87 6.91 -5.48 8.44
C GLN A 87 7.91 -6.23 7.54
N ASN A 88 7.51 -7.37 6.97
CA ASN A 88 8.30 -8.13 6.02
C ASN A 88 7.38 -8.74 4.94
N PRO A 89 7.14 -8.02 3.82
CA PRO A 89 6.26 -8.48 2.75
C PRO A 89 6.99 -9.50 1.85
N ALA A 90 7.48 -10.58 2.48
CA ALA A 90 8.17 -11.67 1.82
C ALA A 90 7.19 -12.48 0.96
N PRO A 91 7.52 -12.77 -0.32
CA PRO A 91 6.65 -13.51 -1.23
C PRO A 91 6.75 -15.01 -0.98
N THR A 92 6.00 -15.54 -0.01
CA THR A 92 6.03 -16.97 0.31
C THR A 92 5.44 -17.84 -0.80
N ILE A 93 4.53 -17.28 -1.61
CA ILE A 93 4.03 -17.88 -2.85
C ILE A 93 5.13 -18.25 -3.85
N ALA A 94 6.28 -17.56 -3.83
CA ALA A 94 7.42 -17.86 -4.72
C ALA A 94 8.07 -19.23 -4.42
N ARG A 95 7.67 -19.92 -3.34
CA ARG A 95 8.13 -21.28 -3.01
C ARG A 95 7.37 -22.38 -3.75
N GLY A 96 6.25 -22.05 -4.41
CA GLY A 96 5.48 -22.99 -5.22
C GLY A 96 6.23 -23.47 -6.47
N ASP A 97 5.67 -24.48 -7.13
CA ASP A 97 6.15 -24.94 -8.43
C ASP A 97 5.72 -23.96 -9.53
N GLU A 98 6.60 -23.01 -9.84
CA GLU A 98 6.33 -21.96 -10.83
C GLU A 98 6.01 -22.53 -12.23
N ALA A 99 6.59 -23.67 -12.60
CA ALA A 99 6.31 -24.27 -13.91
C ALA A 99 4.87 -24.79 -13.98
N ALA A 100 4.40 -25.47 -12.94
CA ALA A 100 3.02 -25.93 -12.83
C ALA A 100 2.01 -24.78 -12.73
N ILE A 101 2.33 -23.74 -11.95
CA ILE A 101 1.54 -22.52 -11.83
C ILE A 101 1.42 -21.82 -13.19
N MET A 102 2.54 -21.61 -13.87
CA MET A 102 2.59 -20.97 -15.19
C MET A 102 1.76 -21.75 -16.22
N ALA A 103 1.88 -23.08 -16.25
CA ALA A 103 1.09 -23.93 -17.15
C ALA A 103 -0.41 -23.78 -16.88
N SER A 104 -0.82 -23.75 -15.61
CA SER A 104 -2.21 -23.62 -15.20
C SER A 104 -2.79 -22.23 -15.54
N LEU A 105 -2.04 -21.16 -15.30
CA LEU A 105 -2.42 -19.80 -15.66
C LEU A 105 -2.56 -19.63 -17.17
N LYS A 106 -1.62 -20.15 -17.97
CA LYS A 106 -1.69 -20.13 -19.44
C LYS A 106 -2.90 -20.91 -19.95
N LYS A 107 -3.14 -22.11 -19.43
CA LYS A 107 -4.32 -22.92 -19.78
C LYS A 107 -5.63 -22.19 -19.46
N ALA A 108 -5.66 -21.41 -18.37
CA ALA A 108 -6.81 -20.61 -17.98
C ALA A 108 -6.96 -19.28 -18.76
N GLY A 109 -6.00 -18.93 -19.63
CA GLY A 109 -5.99 -17.64 -20.33
C GLY A 109 -5.68 -16.44 -19.43
N LEU A 110 -5.13 -16.68 -18.23
CA LEU A 110 -4.86 -15.65 -17.22
C LEU A 110 -3.41 -15.14 -17.27
N LEU A 111 -2.56 -15.75 -18.09
CA LEU A 111 -1.19 -15.33 -18.33
C LEU A 111 -0.91 -15.37 -19.82
N ASN A 112 -0.12 -14.40 -20.31
CA ASN A 112 0.27 -14.34 -21.70
C ASN A 112 0.95 -15.65 -22.13
N VAL A 113 0.57 -16.19 -23.30
CA VAL A 113 1.12 -17.45 -23.83
C VAL A 113 2.66 -17.42 -23.95
N ASN A 114 3.22 -16.24 -24.22
CA ASN A 114 4.65 -16.02 -24.37
C ASN A 114 5.35 -15.59 -23.06
N ALA A 115 4.62 -15.51 -21.93
CA ALA A 115 5.22 -15.21 -20.64
C ALA A 115 6.29 -16.27 -20.29
N LYS A 116 7.44 -15.81 -19.80
CA LYS A 116 8.58 -16.67 -19.47
C LYS A 116 8.67 -17.00 -17.97
N SER A 117 8.00 -16.20 -17.14
CA SER A 117 7.91 -16.37 -15.69
C SER A 117 6.55 -15.87 -15.21
N VAL A 118 6.16 -16.29 -14.01
CA VAL A 118 5.01 -15.76 -13.26
C VAL A 118 5.50 -14.79 -12.21
N PHE A 119 6.66 -15.06 -11.62
CA PHE A 119 7.18 -14.32 -10.49
C PHE A 119 8.25 -13.31 -10.90
N PRO A 120 8.30 -12.12 -10.27
CA PRO A 120 9.48 -11.27 -10.29
C PRO A 120 10.68 -12.00 -9.69
N ARG A 121 11.90 -11.56 -10.03
CA ARG A 121 13.12 -12.11 -9.43
C ARG A 121 13.07 -12.01 -7.91
N ILE A 122 13.61 -13.00 -7.21
CA ILE A 122 13.73 -12.96 -5.75
C ILE A 122 15.00 -13.70 -5.34
N GLU A 123 15.84 -13.04 -4.54
CA GLU A 123 17.08 -13.63 -4.03
C GLU A 123 16.80 -14.53 -2.81
N ASP A 124 15.95 -14.06 -1.90
CA ASP A 124 15.59 -14.76 -0.67
C ASP A 124 14.06 -14.79 -0.50
N LYS A 125 13.46 -15.98 -0.63
CA LYS A 125 12.00 -16.20 -0.50
C LYS A 125 11.47 -16.07 0.94
N THR A 126 12.33 -15.73 1.90
CA THR A 126 11.96 -15.47 3.31
C THR A 126 11.94 -13.99 3.63
N ARG A 127 12.44 -13.13 2.72
CA ARG A 127 12.56 -11.68 2.91
C ARG A 127 12.06 -10.94 1.69
N SER A 128 11.44 -9.78 1.92
CA SER A 128 11.14 -8.90 0.79
C SER A 128 12.43 -8.27 0.23
N PRO A 129 12.55 -8.03 -1.09
CA PRO A 129 13.71 -7.34 -1.67
C PRO A 129 13.96 -5.95 -1.09
N GLN A 130 12.89 -5.30 -0.62
CA GLN A 130 12.95 -4.01 0.05
C GLN A 130 11.81 -3.92 1.08
N PRO A 131 11.93 -3.06 2.11
CA PRO A 131 10.82 -2.81 3.05
C PRO A 131 9.56 -2.27 2.35
N PHE A 132 8.39 -2.56 2.91
CA PHE A 132 7.12 -2.02 2.40
C PHE A 132 7.16 -0.50 2.24
N TRP A 133 7.68 0.20 3.25
CA TRP A 133 7.70 1.65 3.29
C TRP A 133 8.70 2.30 2.31
N SER A 134 9.58 1.54 1.66
CA SER A 134 10.54 2.12 0.70
C SER A 134 10.14 1.94 -0.75
N ALA A 135 9.19 1.05 -1.04
CA ALA A 135 8.81 0.72 -2.40
C ALA A 135 8.09 1.87 -3.11
N PRO A 136 8.17 1.95 -4.44
CA PRO A 136 7.27 2.75 -5.25
C PRO A 136 5.81 2.35 -5.04
N GLY A 137 4.92 3.34 -5.06
CA GLY A 137 3.48 3.11 -5.12
C GLY A 137 3.00 2.73 -6.52
N SER A 138 3.82 2.90 -7.56
CA SER A 138 3.52 2.48 -8.92
C SER A 138 4.78 2.49 -9.81
N GLY A 139 4.66 2.03 -11.06
CA GLY A 139 5.64 2.27 -12.10
C GLY A 139 5.55 3.68 -12.70
N TYR A 140 6.50 4.05 -13.56
CA TYR A 140 6.70 5.42 -14.08
C TYR A 140 5.50 6.09 -14.79
N GLY A 141 4.49 5.32 -15.21
CA GLY A 141 3.30 5.84 -15.90
C GLY A 141 2.18 6.33 -14.97
N SER A 142 2.39 6.33 -13.65
CA SER A 142 1.35 6.68 -12.66
C SER A 142 1.91 7.50 -11.50
N HIS A 143 1.04 7.92 -10.58
CA HIS A 143 1.41 8.66 -9.37
C HIS A 143 2.12 7.76 -8.33
N HIS A 144 2.86 8.36 -7.40
CA HIS A 144 3.62 7.65 -6.37
C HIS A 144 4.78 6.76 -6.88
N ALA A 145 5.28 7.00 -8.10
CA ALA A 145 6.44 6.30 -8.69
C ALA A 145 7.80 6.82 -8.14
N TYR A 146 7.97 6.82 -6.82
CA TYR A 146 9.18 7.30 -6.13
C TYR A 146 9.48 6.49 -4.87
N PRO A 147 10.70 6.54 -4.31
CA PRO A 147 11.04 5.82 -3.07
C PRO A 147 10.12 6.18 -1.91
N GLY A 148 9.42 5.17 -1.39
CA GLY A 148 8.42 5.28 -0.33
C GLY A 148 7.04 5.75 -0.76
N GLY A 149 6.80 5.85 -2.08
CA GLY A 149 5.48 6.16 -2.63
C GLY A 149 4.41 5.18 -2.18
N LEU A 150 4.74 3.89 -1.98
CA LEU A 150 3.81 2.88 -1.49
C LEU A 150 3.24 3.23 -0.13
N ALA A 151 4.08 3.65 0.83
CA ALA A 151 3.62 4.04 2.15
C ALA A 151 2.61 5.18 2.07
N THR A 152 2.90 6.21 1.27
CA THR A 152 2.01 7.37 1.13
C THR A 152 0.69 7.02 0.44
N HIS A 153 0.74 6.17 -0.60
CA HIS A 153 -0.43 5.67 -1.31
C HIS A 153 -1.32 4.83 -0.39
N THR A 154 -0.75 3.82 0.26
CA THR A 154 -1.52 2.93 1.14
C THR A 154 -2.06 3.68 2.35
N ALA A 155 -1.29 4.59 2.96
CA ALA A 155 -1.78 5.38 4.09
C ALA A 155 -3.02 6.21 3.72
N LEU A 156 -3.05 6.83 2.54
CA LEU A 156 -4.22 7.56 2.05
C LEU A 156 -5.43 6.64 1.88
N ASN A 157 -5.27 5.51 1.19
CA ASN A 157 -6.36 4.55 0.98
C ASN A 157 -6.91 4.00 2.30
N VAL A 158 -6.03 3.67 3.24
CA VAL A 158 -6.42 3.16 4.56
C VAL A 158 -7.23 4.19 5.35
N VAL A 159 -6.79 5.44 5.45
CA VAL A 159 -7.57 6.46 6.20
C VAL A 159 -8.88 6.82 5.48
N SER A 160 -8.91 6.75 4.15
CA SER A 160 -10.14 6.88 3.37
C SER A 160 -11.11 5.74 3.66
N ALA A 161 -10.65 4.49 3.74
CA ALA A 161 -11.48 3.34 4.08
C ALA A 161 -12.01 3.40 5.51
N GLU A 162 -11.17 3.82 6.48
CA GLU A 162 -11.63 4.08 7.85
C GLU A 162 -12.77 5.10 7.88
N ALA A 163 -12.64 6.22 7.16
CA ALA A 163 -13.66 7.26 7.12
C ALA A 163 -14.93 6.81 6.39
N LEU A 164 -14.79 6.12 5.25
CA LEU A 164 -15.93 5.58 4.49
C LEU A 164 -16.71 4.54 5.30
N TYR A 165 -16.01 3.66 6.00
CA TYR A 165 -16.64 2.70 6.92
C TYR A 165 -17.55 3.43 7.93
N GLU A 166 -17.01 4.42 8.63
CA GLU A 166 -17.77 5.16 9.65
C GLU A 166 -18.94 5.92 9.04
N ASN A 167 -18.77 6.49 7.85
CA ASN A 167 -19.85 7.19 7.15
C ASN A 167 -20.98 6.24 6.74
N TYR A 168 -20.67 5.10 6.12
CA TYR A 168 -21.70 4.11 5.74
C TYR A 168 -22.41 3.51 6.95
N ARG A 169 -21.67 3.25 8.03
CA ARG A 169 -22.25 2.76 9.29
C ARG A 169 -23.20 3.79 9.90
N HIS A 170 -22.80 5.06 9.99
CA HIS A 170 -23.60 6.09 10.68
C HIS A 170 -24.73 6.67 9.84
N ILE A 171 -24.56 6.81 8.53
CA ILE A 171 -25.54 7.45 7.64
C ILE A 171 -26.49 6.43 7.06
N ASN A 172 -25.96 5.30 6.58
CA ASN A 172 -26.73 4.29 5.86
C ASN A 172 -27.11 3.08 6.72
N ASN A 173 -26.63 3.02 7.97
CA ASN A 173 -26.86 1.90 8.89
C ASN A 173 -26.48 0.54 8.27
N LEU A 174 -25.41 0.52 7.47
CA LEU A 174 -24.88 -0.71 6.88
C LEU A 174 -24.05 -1.47 7.91
N ASP A 175 -24.22 -2.79 7.94
CA ASP A 175 -23.35 -3.70 8.69
C ASP A 175 -22.16 -4.09 7.82
N LEU A 176 -21.03 -3.43 8.07
CA LEU A 176 -19.77 -3.64 7.37
C LEU A 176 -18.75 -4.25 8.34
N ASP A 177 -17.93 -5.16 7.84
CA ASP A 177 -16.79 -5.68 8.59
C ASP A 177 -15.60 -4.71 8.49
N TRP A 178 -15.14 -4.21 9.64
CA TRP A 178 -14.03 -3.26 9.72
C TRP A 178 -12.70 -3.90 9.31
N ASP A 179 -12.49 -5.15 9.74
CA ASP A 179 -11.23 -5.85 9.52
C ASP A 179 -11.07 -6.19 8.04
N ASP A 180 -12.15 -6.56 7.36
CA ASP A 180 -12.13 -6.77 5.90
C ASP A 180 -11.95 -5.46 5.14
N ALA A 181 -12.70 -4.40 5.47
CA ALA A 181 -12.63 -3.13 4.75
C ALA A 181 -11.26 -2.44 4.91
N VAL A 182 -10.82 -2.24 6.16
CA VAL A 182 -9.57 -1.53 6.44
C VAL A 182 -8.36 -2.44 6.21
N GLY A 183 -8.47 -3.71 6.60
CA GLY A 183 -7.38 -4.67 6.42
C GLY A 183 -7.13 -5.02 4.95
N GLY A 184 -8.19 -5.16 4.14
CA GLY A 184 -8.08 -5.34 2.70
C GLY A 184 -7.29 -4.21 2.03
N GLU A 185 -7.58 -2.96 2.40
CA GLU A 185 -6.83 -1.78 1.93
C GLU A 185 -5.40 -1.71 2.45
N ILE A 186 -5.12 -2.21 3.66
CA ILE A 186 -3.73 -2.29 4.16
C ILE A 186 -2.89 -3.22 3.27
N LEU A 187 -3.46 -4.31 2.76
CA LEU A 187 -2.74 -5.35 2.01
C LEU A 187 -2.96 -5.35 0.49
N HIS A 188 -3.80 -4.48 -0.07
CA HIS A 188 -4.16 -4.52 -1.50
C HIS A 188 -2.94 -4.49 -2.44
N ASP A 189 -1.93 -3.72 -2.07
CA ASP A 189 -0.69 -3.53 -2.84
C ASP A 189 0.54 -4.17 -2.20
N LEU A 190 0.33 -5.16 -1.32
CA LEU A 190 1.34 -5.88 -0.56
C LEU A 190 2.64 -6.18 -1.35
N HIS A 191 2.53 -6.65 -2.59
CA HIS A 191 3.67 -7.11 -3.38
C HIS A 191 4.32 -6.07 -4.28
N LYS A 192 3.93 -4.79 -4.19
CA LYS A 192 4.69 -3.70 -4.81
C LYS A 192 6.19 -3.68 -4.44
N PRO A 193 6.63 -3.96 -3.21
CA PRO A 193 8.06 -4.08 -2.88
C PRO A 193 8.80 -5.17 -3.67
N TRP A 194 8.10 -6.25 -4.03
CA TRP A 194 8.64 -7.34 -4.82
C TRP A 194 8.57 -7.08 -6.33
N VAL A 195 7.50 -6.43 -6.81
CA VAL A 195 7.30 -6.14 -8.24
C VAL A 195 8.13 -4.94 -8.71
N PHE A 196 8.18 -3.88 -7.91
CA PHE A 196 8.86 -2.62 -8.19
C PHE A 196 10.23 -2.55 -7.52
N GLN A 197 11.06 -3.56 -7.77
CA GLN A 197 12.44 -3.58 -7.30
C GLN A 197 13.28 -2.50 -7.98
N TRP A 198 14.13 -1.84 -7.19
CA TRP A 198 15.14 -0.93 -7.70
C TRP A 198 16.28 -1.72 -8.36
N GLU A 199 16.71 -1.25 -9.52
CA GLU A 199 17.84 -1.73 -10.28
C GLU A 199 19.11 -0.97 -9.88
N LYS A 200 20.28 -1.52 -10.24
CA LYS A 200 21.59 -0.88 -9.95
C LYS A 200 21.75 0.52 -10.55
N ASN A 201 21.00 0.85 -11.58
CA ASN A 201 21.00 2.16 -12.24
C ASN A 201 19.90 3.10 -11.71
N HIS A 202 19.31 2.79 -10.55
CA HIS A 202 18.21 3.54 -9.93
C HIS A 202 16.88 3.51 -10.71
N SER A 203 16.79 2.67 -11.76
CA SER A 203 15.50 2.43 -12.41
C SER A 203 14.67 1.43 -11.61
N CYS A 204 13.36 1.50 -11.74
CA CYS A 204 12.45 0.52 -11.17
C CYS A 204 12.15 -0.56 -12.21
N ARG A 205 12.10 -1.83 -11.79
CA ARG A 205 11.64 -2.94 -12.63
C ARG A 205 10.27 -2.59 -13.24
N VAL A 206 10.14 -2.87 -14.54
CA VAL A 206 8.87 -2.74 -15.26
C VAL A 206 7.94 -3.89 -14.88
N GLU A 207 6.79 -3.53 -14.32
CA GLU A 207 5.72 -4.46 -13.99
C GLU A 207 5.18 -5.18 -15.23
N GLN A 208 4.89 -6.48 -15.07
CA GLN A 208 4.23 -7.30 -16.08
C GLN A 208 2.72 -7.41 -15.82
N GLN A 209 1.99 -7.86 -16.84
CA GLN A 209 0.55 -8.09 -16.75
C GLN A 209 0.24 -9.53 -16.29
N LEU A 210 -0.75 -9.66 -15.41
CA LEU A 210 -1.27 -10.93 -14.92
C LEU A 210 -2.79 -10.79 -14.71
N ALA A 211 -3.56 -11.70 -15.32
CA ALA A 211 -5.03 -11.68 -15.28
C ALA A 211 -5.67 -10.32 -15.65
N GLY A 212 -5.09 -9.61 -16.62
CA GLY A 212 -5.61 -8.34 -17.13
C GLY A 212 -5.33 -7.11 -16.25
N THR A 213 -4.46 -7.24 -15.24
CA THR A 213 -4.00 -6.14 -14.40
C THR A 213 -2.49 -6.22 -14.16
N GLY A 214 -1.92 -5.25 -13.44
CA GLY A 214 -0.54 -5.32 -12.96
C GLY A 214 -0.33 -6.50 -12.02
N GLU A 215 0.77 -7.24 -12.21
CA GLU A 215 1.04 -8.48 -11.47
C GLU A 215 1.08 -8.27 -9.94
N HIS A 216 1.39 -7.07 -9.44
CA HIS A 216 1.38 -6.80 -8.00
C HIS A 216 0.03 -7.12 -7.35
N HIS A 217 -1.09 -6.84 -8.01
CA HIS A 217 -2.42 -7.01 -7.43
C HIS A 217 -2.72 -8.49 -7.20
N VAL A 218 -2.61 -9.29 -8.26
CA VAL A 218 -2.88 -10.74 -8.21
C VAL A 218 -1.90 -11.46 -7.27
N LEU A 219 -0.62 -11.08 -7.29
CA LEU A 219 0.37 -11.65 -6.37
C LEU A 219 0.02 -11.31 -4.91
N SER A 220 -0.41 -10.08 -4.63
CA SER A 220 -0.81 -9.65 -3.29
C SER A 220 -1.99 -10.46 -2.74
N ILE A 221 -2.99 -10.73 -3.60
CA ILE A 221 -4.13 -11.58 -3.26
C ILE A 221 -3.66 -13.03 -3.01
N ALA A 222 -2.78 -13.55 -3.87
CA ALA A 222 -2.27 -14.92 -3.75
C ALA A 222 -1.52 -15.14 -2.43
N GLU A 223 -0.73 -14.15 -2.00
CA GLU A 223 -0.02 -14.22 -0.71
C GLU A 223 -0.98 -14.21 0.49
N SER A 224 -2.08 -13.44 0.43
CA SER A 224 -3.13 -13.50 1.45
C SER A 224 -3.81 -14.86 1.51
N ILE A 225 -4.12 -15.46 0.35
CA ILE A 225 -4.66 -16.83 0.27
C ILE A 225 -3.66 -17.83 0.86
N LYS A 226 -2.37 -17.74 0.47
CA LYS A 226 -1.31 -18.63 0.94
C LYS A 226 -1.14 -18.59 2.45
N ARG A 227 -1.32 -17.42 3.05
CA ARG A 227 -1.23 -17.21 4.50
C ARG A 227 -2.52 -17.57 5.25
N GLY A 228 -3.56 -18.00 4.55
CA GLY A 228 -4.81 -18.44 5.16
C GLY A 228 -5.65 -17.30 5.74
N LEU A 229 -5.58 -16.10 5.15
CA LEU A 229 -6.47 -15.00 5.56
C LEU A 229 -7.94 -15.35 5.23
N PRO A 230 -8.92 -14.79 5.96
CA PRO A 230 -10.34 -15.06 5.73
C PRO A 230 -10.75 -14.81 4.28
N SER A 231 -11.66 -15.61 3.74
CA SER A 231 -12.09 -15.47 2.35
C SER A 231 -12.77 -14.13 2.07
N SER A 232 -13.53 -13.58 3.04
CA SER A 232 -14.16 -12.27 2.92
C SER A 232 -13.12 -11.14 2.83
N PHE A 233 -12.07 -11.21 3.66
CA PHE A 233 -10.90 -10.34 3.57
C PHE A 233 -10.25 -10.39 2.18
N VAL A 234 -10.00 -11.61 1.66
CA VAL A 234 -9.37 -11.80 0.35
C VAL A 234 -10.22 -11.20 -0.77
N VAL A 235 -11.56 -11.32 -0.68
CA VAL A 235 -12.48 -10.68 -1.62
C VAL A 235 -12.42 -9.15 -1.48
N ALA A 236 -12.42 -8.61 -0.26
CA ALA A 236 -12.30 -7.17 -0.02
C ALA A 236 -10.98 -6.61 -0.60
N GLN A 237 -9.86 -7.29 -0.37
CA GLN A 237 -8.56 -6.96 -0.95
C GLN A 237 -8.59 -6.99 -2.48
N ALA A 238 -9.20 -8.02 -3.08
CA ALA A 238 -9.32 -8.12 -4.53
C ALA A 238 -10.14 -6.96 -5.12
N CYS A 239 -11.12 -6.44 -4.36
CA CYS A 239 -11.99 -5.36 -4.78
C CYS A 239 -11.36 -3.95 -4.71
N ALA A 240 -10.11 -3.82 -4.26
CA ALA A 240 -9.43 -2.51 -4.15
C ALA A 240 -9.15 -1.86 -5.52
N HIS A 241 -8.98 -2.66 -6.57
CA HIS A 241 -8.68 -2.16 -7.92
C HIS A 241 -9.90 -2.09 -8.85
N ASP A 242 -10.97 -2.85 -8.56
CA ASP A 242 -12.30 -2.76 -9.19
C ASP A 242 -13.31 -3.57 -8.36
N HIS A 243 -14.62 -3.42 -8.57
CA HIS A 243 -15.66 -4.05 -7.77
C HIS A 243 -16.76 -4.68 -8.66
N PRO A 244 -17.48 -5.70 -8.16
CA PRO A 244 -18.49 -6.43 -8.95
C PRO A 244 -19.83 -5.67 -9.09
N SER A 245 -19.80 -4.37 -9.41
CA SER A 245 -21.01 -3.58 -9.71
C SER A 245 -21.48 -3.72 -11.17
N SER A 246 -20.71 -4.39 -12.01
CA SER A 246 -21.04 -4.72 -13.40
C SER A 246 -20.53 -6.11 -13.77
N LYS A 247 -21.03 -6.68 -14.87
CA LYS A 247 -20.55 -7.98 -15.38
C LYS A 247 -19.05 -7.94 -15.71
N GLN A 248 -18.56 -6.80 -16.19
CA GLN A 248 -17.15 -6.60 -16.52
C GLN A 248 -16.30 -6.53 -15.25
N GLY A 249 -16.71 -5.73 -14.27
CA GLY A 249 -16.01 -5.62 -12.97
C GLY A 249 -16.01 -6.95 -12.22
N GLU A 250 -17.14 -7.68 -12.21
CA GLU A 250 -17.23 -9.03 -11.65
C GLU A 250 -16.27 -10.00 -12.35
N ALA A 251 -16.23 -9.99 -13.69
CA ALA A 251 -15.31 -10.83 -14.45
C ALA A 251 -13.84 -10.54 -14.14
N LEU A 252 -13.48 -9.27 -13.92
CA LEU A 252 -12.13 -8.88 -13.47
C LEU A 252 -11.81 -9.44 -12.09
N VAL A 253 -12.65 -9.15 -11.09
CA VAL A 253 -12.43 -9.61 -9.70
C VAL A 253 -12.37 -11.14 -9.62
N VAL A 254 -13.28 -11.84 -10.29
CA VAL A 254 -13.26 -13.32 -10.37
C VAL A 254 -12.00 -13.82 -11.08
N GLY A 255 -11.56 -13.14 -12.14
CA GLY A 255 -10.32 -13.45 -12.84
C GLY A 255 -9.09 -13.34 -11.94
N TRP A 256 -9.00 -12.28 -11.14
CA TRP A 256 -7.92 -12.05 -10.18
C TRP A 256 -7.91 -13.10 -9.07
N LEU A 257 -9.07 -13.37 -8.45
CA LEU A 257 -9.22 -14.41 -7.42
C LEU A 257 -8.87 -15.81 -7.96
N LYS A 258 -9.28 -16.12 -9.19
CA LYS A 258 -8.93 -17.39 -9.84
C LYS A 258 -7.43 -17.49 -10.10
N ALA A 259 -6.80 -16.45 -10.61
CA ALA A 259 -5.35 -16.44 -10.85
C ALA A 259 -4.57 -16.56 -9.53
N ALA A 260 -4.98 -15.81 -8.50
CA ALA A 260 -4.38 -15.85 -7.18
C ALA A 260 -4.51 -17.24 -6.53
N SER A 261 -5.66 -17.89 -6.69
CA SER A 261 -5.90 -19.25 -6.17
C SER A 261 -5.08 -20.33 -6.88
N ILE A 262 -4.72 -20.13 -8.15
CA ILE A 262 -3.80 -21.02 -8.88
C ILE A 262 -2.36 -20.87 -8.34
N ILE A 263 -2.00 -19.68 -7.87
CA ILE A 263 -0.65 -19.34 -7.40
C ILE A 263 -0.40 -19.79 -5.95
N ALA A 264 -1.40 -19.69 -5.06
CA ALA A 264 -1.28 -19.98 -3.63
C ALA A 264 -1.17 -21.49 -3.32
#